data_AF-A0A0D0P7T8-F1
#
_entry.id   AF-A0A0D0P7T8-F1
#
_cell.length_a   1.000
_cell.length_b   1.000
_cell.length_c   1.000
_cell.angle_alpha   90.00
_cell.angle_beta   90.00
_cell.angle_gamma   90.00
#
_symmetry.space_group_name_H-M   'P 1'
#
loop_
_entity.id
_entity.type
_entity.pdbx_description
1 polymer ?
#
loop_
_entity_poly.entity_id
_entity_poly.type
_entity_poly.pdbx_seq_one_letter_code
_entity_poly.pdbx_strand_id
1 'polypeptide(L)'
;MFPDRATRCAAAAAVTALVPCGLMPDTLIDTAEGWRPASALVRGTEVHTVDGGLRSVAAVRQLAGPGDAIRIPGGSFGADDETWLSPGQMILLDTGAAMGRLNVPVALVRAGHLVGHRGVRRGRAPSDLLFQPVLQEEEVLFASTGLRLFAPGQTTDLEPQSYPVLTHEELREVLR
;
A
#
# COMPACT_ATOMS: atom_id res chain seq x y z
N MET A 1 -23.71 -27.75 43.06
CA MET A 1 -23.63 -26.29 42.78
C MET A 1 -22.20 -26.01 42.39
N PHE A 2 -21.90 -26.02 41.09
CA PHE A 2 -20.58 -25.77 40.53
C PHE A 2 -20.49 -24.29 40.14
N PRO A 3 -19.40 -23.56 40.43
CA PRO A 3 -19.12 -22.35 39.70
C PRO A 3 -18.40 -22.67 38.38
N ASP A 4 -18.91 -22.04 37.34
CA ASP A 4 -18.56 -22.17 35.93
C ASP A 4 -17.25 -21.43 35.57
N ARG A 5 -16.68 -21.85 34.44
CA ARG A 5 -15.39 -21.51 33.84
C ARG A 5 -15.24 -20.05 33.39
N ALA A 6 -13.97 -19.65 33.42
CA ALA A 6 -13.25 -18.86 32.40
C ALA A 6 -13.60 -17.37 32.20
N THR A 7 -12.60 -16.52 32.46
CA THR A 7 -12.23 -15.37 31.61
C THR A 7 -10.75 -15.08 31.88
N ARG A 8 -9.84 -15.75 31.15
CA ARG A 8 -9.16 -15.32 29.90
C ARG A 8 -8.25 -14.10 30.05
N CYS A 9 -7.00 -14.33 29.67
CA CYS A 9 -5.85 -13.41 29.61
C CYS A 9 -6.19 -12.03 29.07
N ALA A 10 -5.87 -10.99 29.82
CA ALA A 10 -5.65 -9.65 29.30
C ALA A 10 -4.15 -9.46 29.01
N ALA A 11 -3.68 -10.02 27.89
CA ALA A 11 -2.48 -9.49 27.26
C ALA A 11 -2.96 -8.37 26.34
N ALA A 12 -2.82 -7.13 26.79
CA ALA A 12 -3.03 -5.95 25.97
C ALA A 12 -1.96 -5.94 24.87
N ALA A 13 -2.23 -6.59 23.74
CA ALA A 13 -1.57 -6.26 22.50
C ALA A 13 -1.88 -4.79 22.24
N ALA A 14 -0.85 -3.96 22.13
CA ALA A 14 -1.00 -2.59 21.65
C ALA A 14 -1.77 -2.68 20.34
N VAL A 15 -3.00 -2.18 20.33
CA VAL A 15 -3.74 -1.93 19.10
C VAL A 15 -2.99 -0.77 18.46
N THR A 16 -1.91 -1.07 17.73
CA THR A 16 -1.47 -0.22 16.64
C THR A 16 -2.73 -0.04 15.82
N ALA A 17 -3.35 1.14 15.92
CA ALA A 17 -4.48 1.47 15.07
C ALA A 17 -4.05 1.10 13.66
N LEU A 18 -4.71 0.09 13.09
CA LEU A 18 -4.38 -0.47 11.79
C LEU A 18 -4.38 0.72 10.83
N VAL A 19 -3.19 1.19 10.42
CA VAL A 19 -3.12 2.37 9.56
C VAL A 19 -3.80 1.95 8.26
N PRO A 20 -4.91 2.60 7.85
CA PRO A 20 -5.66 2.13 6.70
C PRO A 20 -4.74 2.03 5.49
N CYS A 21 -4.77 0.87 4.84
CA CYS A 21 -4.01 0.58 3.62
C CYS A 21 -5.01 0.42 2.48
N GLY A 22 -5.00 1.37 1.56
CA GLY A 22 -5.88 1.40 0.41
C GLY A 22 -5.59 2.60 -0.46
N LEU A 23 -6.21 2.59 -1.63
CA LEU A 23 -6.03 3.57 -2.68
C LEU A 23 -7.05 4.70 -2.53
N MET A 24 -6.64 5.93 -2.86
CA MET A 24 -7.59 7.02 -3.00
C MET A 24 -8.51 6.74 -4.22
N PRO A 25 -9.75 7.24 -4.23
CA PRO A 25 -10.71 6.93 -5.29
C PRO A 25 -10.19 7.23 -6.69
N ASP A 26 -9.45 8.34 -6.82
CA ASP A 26 -8.87 8.87 -8.06
C ASP A 26 -7.49 8.29 -8.42
N THR A 27 -6.91 7.43 -7.57
CA THR A 27 -5.65 6.76 -7.89
C THR A 27 -5.82 5.93 -9.16
N LEU A 28 -5.11 6.30 -10.23
CA LEU A 28 -5.16 5.57 -11.50
C LEU A 28 -4.40 4.25 -11.35
N ILE A 29 -5.01 3.16 -11.81
CA ILE A 29 -4.47 1.81 -11.84
C ILE A 29 -4.38 1.34 -13.29
N ASP A 30 -3.27 0.70 -13.63
CA ASP A 30 -3.07 0.14 -14.96
C ASP A 30 -3.89 -1.15 -15.12
N THR A 31 -4.82 -1.13 -16.07
CA THR A 31 -5.74 -2.24 -16.34
C THR A 31 -5.59 -2.70 -17.78
N ALA A 32 -6.13 -3.88 -18.12
CA ALA A 32 -6.16 -4.35 -19.51
C ALA A 32 -6.86 -3.37 -20.47
N GLU A 33 -7.74 -2.52 -19.95
CA GLU A 33 -8.47 -1.49 -20.70
C GLU A 33 -7.79 -0.11 -20.65
N GLY A 34 -6.58 -0.02 -20.08
CA GLY A 34 -5.85 1.21 -19.80
C GLY A 34 -6.03 1.73 -18.38
N TRP A 35 -5.62 2.97 -18.14
CA TRP A 35 -5.66 3.59 -16.81
C TRP A 35 -7.09 3.84 -16.32
N ARG A 36 -7.45 3.25 -15.18
CA ARG A 36 -8.77 3.45 -14.55
C ARG A 36 -8.62 3.88 -13.09
N PRO A 37 -9.49 4.76 -12.57
CA PRO A 37 -9.45 5.13 -11.16
C PRO A 37 -9.77 3.94 -10.27
N ALA A 38 -9.16 3.88 -9.09
CA ALA A 38 -9.36 2.80 -8.12
C ALA A 38 -10.83 2.58 -7.76
N SER A 39 -11.63 3.66 -7.73
CA SER A 39 -13.08 3.58 -7.48
C SER A 39 -13.89 2.89 -8.60
N ALA A 40 -13.31 2.73 -9.79
CA ALA A 40 -13.94 2.04 -10.92
C ALA A 40 -13.56 0.55 -10.99
N LEU A 41 -12.63 0.08 -10.16
CA LEU A 41 -12.30 -1.32 -10.09
C LEU A 41 -13.47 -2.12 -9.53
N VAL A 42 -13.71 -3.28 -10.12
CA VAL A 42 -14.71 -4.24 -9.66
C VAL A 42 -14.12 -5.64 -9.69
N ARG A 43 -14.81 -6.60 -9.07
CA ARG A 43 -14.43 -8.02 -9.22
C ARG A 43 -14.39 -8.38 -10.71
N GLY A 44 -13.33 -9.04 -11.13
CA GLY A 44 -13.10 -9.44 -12.52
C GLY A 44 -12.22 -8.47 -13.30
N THR A 45 -12.07 -7.20 -12.87
CA THR A 45 -11.18 -6.24 -13.55
C THR A 45 -9.77 -6.79 -13.62
N GLU A 46 -9.18 -6.79 -14.80
CA GLU A 46 -7.83 -7.26 -15.04
C GLU A 46 -6.83 -6.10 -14.88
N VAL A 47 -5.90 -6.23 -13.94
CA VAL A 47 -4.90 -5.21 -13.58
C VAL A 47 -3.49 -5.70 -13.89
N HIS A 48 -2.62 -4.78 -14.32
CA HIS A 48 -1.21 -5.07 -14.52
C HIS A 48 -0.45 -5.04 -13.19
N THR A 49 0.31 -6.09 -12.94
CA THR A 49 1.17 -6.24 -11.76
C THR A 49 2.64 -6.36 -12.15
N VAL A 50 3.53 -6.08 -11.21
CA VAL A 50 4.98 -5.99 -11.46
C VAL A 50 5.59 -7.34 -11.85
N ASP A 51 5.19 -8.42 -11.19
CA ASP A 51 5.77 -9.77 -11.33
C ASP A 51 4.74 -10.81 -11.82
N GLY A 52 3.47 -10.65 -11.45
CA GLY A 52 2.39 -11.57 -11.85
C GLY A 52 1.78 -11.35 -13.24
N GLY A 53 2.12 -10.26 -13.93
CA GLY A 53 1.55 -9.91 -15.22
C GLY A 53 0.11 -9.39 -15.10
N LEU A 54 -0.82 -9.93 -15.89
CA LEU A 54 -2.23 -9.52 -15.81
C LEU A 54 -2.97 -10.39 -14.78
N ARG A 55 -3.57 -9.75 -13.78
CA ARG A 55 -4.27 -10.42 -12.66
C ARG A 55 -5.70 -9.93 -12.51
N SER A 56 -6.62 -10.82 -12.20
CA SER A 56 -8.02 -10.46 -11.99
C SER A 56 -8.29 -10.07 -10.53
N VAL A 57 -8.95 -8.92 -10.35
CA VAL A 57 -9.41 -8.45 -9.04
C VAL A 57 -10.45 -9.43 -8.47
N ALA A 58 -10.15 -10.01 -7.31
CA ALA A 58 -11.04 -10.96 -6.64
C ALA A 58 -12.15 -10.24 -5.86
N ALA A 59 -11.84 -9.09 -5.25
CA ALA A 59 -12.80 -8.23 -4.57
C ALA A 59 -12.27 -6.79 -4.49
N VAL A 60 -13.15 -5.84 -4.21
CA VAL A 60 -12.76 -4.46 -3.86
C VAL A 60 -13.42 -4.12 -2.53
N ARG A 61 -12.61 -3.90 -1.50
CA ARG A 61 -13.08 -3.49 -0.17
C ARG A 61 -13.12 -1.97 -0.11
N GLN A 62 -14.22 -1.42 0.39
CA GLN A 62 -14.30 0.00 0.74
C GLN A 62 -13.99 0.15 2.22
N LEU A 63 -13.04 1.02 2.53
CA LEU A 63 -12.59 1.27 3.89
C LEU A 63 -12.83 2.75 4.22
N ALA A 64 -13.10 3.04 5.49
CA ALA A 64 -13.04 4.41 5.96
C ALA A 64 -11.60 4.93 5.81
N GLY A 65 -11.47 6.03 5.09
CA GLY A 65 -10.22 6.71 4.87
C GLY A 65 -9.80 7.54 6.09
N PRO A 66 -8.48 7.71 6.28
CA PRO A 66 -7.97 8.63 7.27
C PRO A 66 -8.31 10.08 6.85
N GLY A 67 -8.52 10.98 7.82
CA GLY A 67 -8.72 12.41 7.53
C GLY A 67 -7.49 13.10 6.94
N ASP A 68 -6.35 12.42 6.96
CA ASP A 68 -5.07 12.84 6.43
C ASP A 68 -4.53 11.85 5.38
N ALA A 69 -3.72 12.36 4.47
CA ALA A 69 -3.10 11.58 3.40
C ALA A 69 -1.66 12.04 3.13
N ILE A 70 -0.95 11.22 2.37
CA ILE A 70 0.42 11.48 1.95
C ILE A 70 0.41 11.97 0.51
N ARG A 71 0.84 13.21 0.32
CA ARG A 71 1.03 13.85 -0.98
C ARG A 71 2.35 13.39 -1.56
N ILE A 72 2.30 12.64 -2.66
CA ILE A 72 3.45 12.26 -3.46
C ILE A 72 3.57 13.27 -4.62
N PRO A 73 4.64 14.07 -4.70
CA PRO A 73 4.85 14.96 -5.83
C PRO A 73 5.08 14.20 -7.14
N GLY A 74 4.64 14.76 -8.26
CA GLY A 74 5.04 14.29 -9.59
C GLY A 74 6.57 14.31 -9.77
N GLY A 75 7.08 13.42 -10.61
CA GLY A 75 8.50 13.14 -10.79
C GLY A 75 9.15 12.38 -9.64
N SER A 76 8.39 11.89 -8.65
CA SER A 76 8.92 11.17 -7.48
C SER A 76 8.39 9.74 -7.40
N PHE A 77 9.27 8.79 -7.12
CA PHE A 77 8.94 7.37 -6.90
C PHE A 77 8.22 6.68 -8.08
N GLY A 78 8.27 7.28 -9.27
CA GLY A 78 7.60 6.79 -10.47
C GLY A 78 6.26 7.46 -10.78
N ALA A 79 5.75 8.34 -9.91
CA ALA A 79 4.56 9.13 -10.24
C ALA A 79 4.96 10.25 -11.22
N ASP A 80 4.27 10.38 -12.34
CA ASP A 80 4.48 11.51 -13.27
C ASP A 80 3.81 12.78 -12.76
N ASP A 81 2.59 12.64 -12.22
CA ASP A 81 1.81 13.71 -11.63
C ASP A 81 1.70 13.57 -10.11
N GLU A 82 1.23 14.64 -9.46
CA GLU A 82 0.90 14.60 -8.04
C GLU A 82 -0.20 13.57 -7.76
N THR A 83 -0.02 12.78 -6.71
CA THR A 83 -1.05 11.84 -6.23
C THR A 83 -1.09 11.77 -4.71
N TRP A 84 -2.19 11.24 -4.18
CA TRP A 84 -2.44 11.10 -2.76
C TRP A 84 -2.58 9.63 -2.38
N LEU A 85 -1.86 9.23 -1.34
CA LEU A 85 -1.90 7.87 -0.81
C LEU A 85 -2.36 7.88 0.66
N SER A 86 -3.05 6.83 1.08
CA SER A 86 -3.26 6.62 2.51
C SER A 86 -1.91 6.42 3.22
N PRO A 87 -1.73 6.87 4.48
CA PRO A 87 -0.45 6.73 5.17
C PRO A 87 0.05 5.29 5.31
N GLY A 88 -0.89 4.33 5.34
CA GLY A 88 -0.61 2.90 5.45
C GLY A 88 -0.29 2.23 4.11
N GLN A 89 -0.65 2.84 2.98
CA GLN A 89 -0.40 2.29 1.65
C GLN A 89 1.10 2.05 1.45
N MET A 90 1.44 0.86 0.96
CA MET A 90 2.82 0.49 0.72
C MET A 90 3.20 0.69 -0.74
N ILE A 91 4.43 1.18 -0.93
CA ILE A 91 5.04 1.47 -2.22
C ILE A 91 6.27 0.58 -2.37
N LEU A 92 6.42 -0.09 -3.50
CA LEU A 92 7.61 -0.87 -3.83
C LEU A 92 8.69 0.05 -4.41
N LEU A 93 9.84 0.09 -3.75
CA LEU A 93 11.00 0.87 -4.15
C LEU A 93 12.15 -0.06 -4.55
N ASP A 94 12.95 0.38 -5.52
CA ASP A 94 14.25 -0.24 -5.78
C ASP A 94 15.22 0.21 -4.67
N THR A 95 15.95 -0.75 -4.08
CA THR A 95 16.92 -0.44 -3.02
C THR A 95 18.17 0.24 -3.58
N GLY A 96 18.43 0.07 -4.88
CA GLY A 96 19.48 0.76 -5.62
C GLY A 96 20.85 0.61 -4.96
N ALA A 97 21.44 1.74 -4.57
CA ALA A 97 22.76 1.76 -3.91
C ALA A 97 22.79 1.00 -2.57
N ALA A 98 21.65 0.84 -1.90
CA ALA A 98 21.55 0.08 -0.66
C ALA A 98 21.50 -1.44 -0.86
N MET A 99 21.37 -1.94 -2.10
CA MET A 99 21.28 -3.38 -2.40
C MET A 99 22.45 -4.17 -1.80
N GLY A 100 23.68 -3.66 -1.85
CA GLY A 100 24.85 -4.34 -1.28
C GLY A 100 24.80 -4.53 0.24
N ARG A 101 24.07 -3.66 0.97
CA ARG A 101 23.89 -3.76 2.43
C ARG A 101 22.61 -4.53 2.79
N LEU A 102 21.50 -4.20 2.14
CA LEU A 102 20.18 -4.78 2.44
C LEU A 102 19.98 -6.17 1.82
N ASN A 103 20.82 -6.54 0.84
CA ASN A 103 20.79 -7.82 0.12
C ASN A 103 19.42 -8.16 -0.49
N VAL A 104 18.63 -7.14 -0.85
CA VAL A 104 17.34 -7.27 -1.53
C VAL A 104 17.25 -6.19 -2.61
N PRO A 105 16.81 -6.49 -3.84
CA PRO A 105 16.80 -5.52 -4.95
C PRO A 105 15.64 -4.52 -4.85
N VAL A 106 14.54 -4.93 -4.23
CA VAL A 106 13.34 -4.12 -4.01
C VAL A 106 12.80 -4.35 -2.61
N ALA A 107 12.11 -3.36 -2.06
CA ALA A 107 11.47 -3.46 -0.75
C ALA A 107 10.25 -2.53 -0.67
N LEU A 108 9.28 -2.91 0.15
CA LEU A 108 8.09 -2.11 0.41
C LEU A 108 8.34 -1.06 1.48
N VAL A 109 7.69 0.08 1.36
CA VAL A 109 7.67 1.11 2.40
C VAL A 109 6.29 1.73 2.54
N ARG A 110 5.88 2.04 3.77
CA ARG A 110 4.65 2.78 4.02
C ARG A 110 4.80 4.22 3.52
N ALA A 111 3.79 4.73 2.82
CA ALA A 111 3.78 6.10 2.32
C ALA A 111 4.05 7.12 3.44
N GLY A 112 3.52 6.88 4.65
CA GLY A 112 3.77 7.74 5.81
C GLY A 112 5.24 7.89 6.19
N HIS A 113 6.09 6.90 5.92
CA HIS A 113 7.52 6.96 6.23
C HIS A 113 8.30 7.84 5.22
N LEU A 114 7.70 8.15 4.06
CA LEU A 114 8.33 8.99 3.04
C LEU A 114 8.22 10.49 3.35
N VAL A 115 7.42 10.89 4.34
CA VAL A 115 7.25 12.30 4.71
C VAL A 115 8.61 12.93 5.05
N GLY A 116 8.90 14.05 4.40
CA GLY A 116 10.19 14.76 4.53
C GLY A 116 11.23 14.35 3.49
N HIS A 117 10.97 13.33 2.67
CA HIS A 117 11.85 12.93 1.57
C HIS A 117 11.27 13.35 0.22
N ARG A 118 12.12 13.82 -0.70
CA ARG A 118 11.76 14.15 -2.10
C ARG A 118 10.47 15.00 -2.23
N GLY A 119 10.25 15.93 -1.30
CA GLY A 119 9.08 16.81 -1.30
C GLY A 119 7.76 16.19 -0.83
N VAL A 120 7.76 14.92 -0.38
CA VAL A 120 6.59 14.24 0.18
C VAL A 120 6.15 14.89 1.47
N ARG A 121 4.83 15.13 1.58
CA ARG A 121 4.22 15.83 2.72
C ARG A 121 2.95 15.14 3.16
N ARG A 122 2.62 15.32 4.44
CA ARG A 122 1.32 14.96 4.99
C ARG A 122 0.35 16.13 4.82
N GLY A 123 -0.89 15.84 4.46
CA GLY A 123 -1.93 16.83 4.26
C GLY A 123 -3.32 16.27 4.56
N ARG A 124 -4.36 17.09 4.34
CA ARG A 124 -5.75 16.64 4.45
C ARG A 124 -6.06 15.66 3.31
N ALA A 125 -6.71 14.55 3.62
CA ALA A 125 -7.12 13.59 2.60
C ALA A 125 -8.17 14.21 1.65
N PRO A 126 -8.07 13.97 0.33
CA PRO A 126 -9.08 14.42 -0.63
C PRO A 126 -10.40 13.63 -0.52
N SER A 127 -10.36 12.46 0.12
CA SER A 127 -11.49 11.55 0.30
C SER A 127 -11.43 10.90 1.68
N ASP A 128 -12.59 10.66 2.28
CA ASP A 128 -12.78 9.86 3.50
C ASP A 128 -13.08 8.39 3.19
N LEU A 129 -12.93 7.98 1.93
CA LEU A 129 -13.09 6.62 1.44
C LEU A 129 -11.80 6.13 0.79
N LEU A 130 -11.42 4.89 1.09
CA LEU A 130 -10.33 4.17 0.41
C LEU A 130 -10.88 2.93 -0.30
N PHE A 131 -10.25 2.58 -1.40
CA PHE A 131 -10.52 1.37 -2.18
C PHE A 131 -9.32 0.44 -2.07
N GLN A 132 -9.55 -0.76 -1.51
CA GLN A 132 -8.54 -1.81 -1.42
C GLN A 132 -8.90 -2.93 -2.40
N PRO A 133 -8.29 -2.97 -3.59
CA PRO A 133 -8.39 -4.13 -4.47
C PRO A 133 -7.70 -5.32 -3.80
N VAL A 134 -8.37 -6.46 -3.81
CA VAL A 134 -7.88 -7.74 -3.29
C VAL A 134 -7.74 -8.68 -4.47
N LEU A 135 -6.56 -9.26 -4.65
CA LEU A 135 -6.28 -10.24 -5.70
C LEU A 135 -6.32 -11.67 -5.12
N GLN A 136 -6.01 -12.67 -5.94
CA GLN A 136 -5.90 -14.06 -5.46
C GLN A 136 -4.74 -14.19 -4.47
N GLU A 137 -3.56 -13.78 -4.90
CA GLU A 137 -2.34 -13.66 -4.10
C GLU A 137 -1.96 -12.19 -3.97
N GLU A 138 -1.10 -11.84 -3.02
CA GLU A 138 -0.61 -10.47 -2.92
C GLU A 138 0.28 -10.11 -4.12
N GLU A 139 0.11 -8.90 -4.62
CA GLU A 139 0.80 -8.42 -5.81
C GLU A 139 1.12 -6.93 -5.65
N VAL A 140 1.92 -6.40 -6.57
CA VAL A 140 2.20 -4.98 -6.65
C VAL A 140 1.64 -4.44 -7.96
N LEU A 141 0.70 -3.50 -7.85
CA LEU A 141 0.00 -2.88 -8.98
C LEU A 141 0.81 -1.73 -9.56
N PHE A 142 0.77 -1.57 -10.89
CA PHE A 142 1.16 -0.32 -11.51
C PHE A 142 0.07 0.74 -11.32
N ALA A 143 0.47 1.91 -10.84
CA ALA A 143 -0.43 2.99 -10.47
C ALA A 143 0.15 4.36 -10.86
N SER A 144 -0.71 5.32 -11.19
CA SER A 144 -0.35 6.73 -11.47
C SER A 144 0.92 6.84 -12.32
N THR A 145 0.89 6.19 -13.48
CA THR A 145 2.00 6.00 -14.43
C THR A 145 3.05 4.97 -14.00
N GLY A 146 3.83 5.22 -12.96
CA GLY A 146 4.98 4.39 -12.61
C GLY A 146 5.11 4.07 -11.12
N LEU A 147 4.17 4.48 -10.27
CA LEU A 147 4.12 4.01 -8.89
C LEU A 147 3.83 2.51 -8.85
N ARG A 148 4.43 1.83 -7.89
CA ARG A 148 4.25 0.40 -7.65
C ARG A 148 3.61 0.22 -6.28
N LEU A 149 2.30 -0.05 -6.24
CA LEU A 149 1.50 -0.03 -5.03
C LEU A 149 1.08 -1.43 -4.61
N PHE A 150 1.30 -1.79 -3.35
CA PHE A 150 0.92 -3.09 -2.82
C PHE A 150 -0.61 -3.29 -2.82
N ALA A 151 -1.04 -4.48 -3.24
CA ALA A 151 -2.41 -4.97 -3.11
C ALA A 151 -2.42 -6.34 -2.42
N PRO A 152 -3.24 -6.55 -1.38
CA PRO A 152 -3.30 -7.83 -0.68
C PRO A 152 -3.94 -8.94 -1.52
N GLY A 153 -3.57 -10.18 -1.22
CA GLY A 153 -4.27 -11.39 -1.68
C GLY A 153 -5.47 -11.74 -0.80
N GLN A 154 -6.19 -12.81 -1.12
CA GLN A 154 -7.36 -13.24 -0.32
C GLN A 154 -7.00 -13.69 1.10
N THR A 155 -5.80 -14.26 1.26
CA THR A 155 -5.26 -14.75 2.53
C THR A 155 -4.28 -13.79 3.19
N THR A 156 -3.88 -12.74 2.48
CA THR A 156 -3.04 -11.68 3.02
C THR A 156 -3.94 -10.60 3.59
N ASP A 157 -3.77 -10.27 4.87
CA ASP A 157 -4.46 -9.13 5.44
C ASP A 157 -3.75 -7.83 5.03
N LEU A 158 -2.79 -7.36 5.83
CA LEU A 158 -2.11 -6.08 5.62
C LEU A 158 -0.58 -6.15 5.71
N GLU A 159 -0.04 -7.31 6.07
CA GLU A 159 1.40 -7.53 6.15
C GLU A 159 1.84 -8.31 4.91
N PRO A 160 2.68 -7.71 4.05
CA PRO A 160 3.23 -8.38 2.88
C PRO A 160 4.09 -9.57 3.30
N GLN A 161 4.01 -10.64 2.53
CA GLN A 161 4.76 -11.87 2.74
C GLN A 161 5.85 -12.05 1.67
N SER A 162 5.64 -11.49 0.48
CA SER A 162 6.51 -11.63 -0.68
C SER A 162 7.65 -10.61 -0.73
N TYR A 163 7.49 -9.46 -0.07
CA TYR A 163 8.47 -8.37 -0.09
C TYR A 163 8.86 -7.94 1.32
N PRO A 164 10.15 -7.68 1.60
CA PRO A 164 10.58 -7.10 2.86
C PRO A 164 10.01 -5.68 3.01
N VAL A 165 9.67 -5.30 4.23
CA VAL A 165 9.17 -3.96 4.56
C VAL A 165 10.27 -3.15 5.23
N LEU A 166 10.64 -2.02 4.64
CA LEU A 166 11.69 -1.13 5.15
C LEU A 166 11.26 -0.45 6.45
N THR A 167 12.16 -0.47 7.43
CA THR A 167 12.12 0.42 8.58
C THR A 167 12.44 1.87 8.16
N HIS A 168 12.18 2.83 9.05
CA HIS A 168 12.57 4.23 8.83
C HIS A 168 14.08 4.41 8.65
N GLU A 169 14.89 3.58 9.31
CA GLU A 169 16.35 3.66 9.22
C GLU A 169 16.83 3.17 7.85
N GLU A 170 16.37 1.99 7.42
CA GLU A 170 16.74 1.42 6.11
C GLU A 170 16.22 2.29 4.96
N LEU A 171 15.02 2.88 5.09
CA LEU A 171 14.52 3.84 4.11
C LEU A 171 15.49 5.00 3.91
N ARG A 172 16.10 5.53 4.98
CA ARG A 172 17.08 6.61 4.86
C ARG A 172 18.33 6.15 4.13
N GLU A 173 18.70 4.88 4.18
CA GLU A 173 19.80 4.33 3.38
C GLU A 173 19.42 4.24 1.89
N VAL A 174 18.18 3.80 1.59
CA VAL A 174 17.65 3.67 0.22
C VAL A 174 17.49 5.03 -0.48
N LEU A 175 17.14 6.09 0.25
CA LEU A 175 16.86 7.41 -0.32
C LEU A 175 18.05 8.38 -0.32
N ARG A 176 19.26 7.95 0.05
CA ARG A 176 20.46 8.80 -0.01
C ARG A 176 20.87 9.17 -1.43
#